data_AF-A0A2B4RMT0-F1
#
_entry.id   AF-A0A2B4RMT0-F1
#
_cell.length_a   1.000
_cell.length_b   1.000
_cell.length_c   1.000
_cell.angle_alpha   90.00
_cell.angle_beta   90.00
_cell.angle_gamma   90.00
#
_symmetry.space_group_name_H-M   'P 1'
#
loop_
_entity.id
_entity.type
_entity.pdbx_description
1 polymer ?
#
loop_
_entity_poly.entity_id
_entity_poly.type
_entity_poly.pdbx_seq_one_letter_code
_entity_poly.pdbx_strand_id
1 'polypeptide(L)'
;MPGTRNITFGGKKGVCTSDEAIDYGTLPKFPSKPPGLFGLFVEENFSKVQSGVAEGKSATDIRTELSIKWKSLSSVEKAHLKHKHDVLKEEYKQEVMNFWKGLNPERRVLLEKSQGPKLRQLAHARRELLGYPEKPPSPFLLFVQKNAKNVNASSVIERTKILEADA
;
A
#
# COMPACT_ATOMS: atom_id res chain seq x y z
N MET A 1 -5.15 -41.79 -19.67
CA MET A 1 -3.79 -41.79 -19.08
C MET A 1 -3.24 -40.36 -19.11
N PRO A 2 -3.43 -39.55 -18.07
CA PRO A 2 -2.87 -38.21 -17.99
C PRO A 2 -1.47 -38.24 -17.37
N GLY A 3 -0.48 -37.71 -18.08
CA GLY A 3 0.90 -37.55 -17.62
C GLY A 3 1.08 -36.24 -16.86
N THR A 4 1.36 -36.35 -15.57
CA THR A 4 1.67 -35.29 -14.60
C THR A 4 2.93 -34.52 -14.99
N ARG A 5 2.91 -33.19 -14.87
CA ARG A 5 4.14 -32.40 -14.72
C ARG A 5 3.96 -31.38 -13.59
N ASN A 6 4.64 -31.67 -12.48
CA ASN A 6 4.80 -30.79 -11.34
C ASN A 6 5.73 -29.63 -11.71
N ILE A 7 5.32 -28.39 -11.43
CA ILE A 7 6.19 -27.21 -11.53
C ILE A 7 6.49 -26.76 -10.11
N THR A 8 7.74 -27.00 -9.69
CA THR A 8 8.32 -26.55 -8.43
C THR A 8 8.66 -25.06 -8.51
N PHE A 9 8.08 -24.23 -7.64
CA PHE A 9 8.49 -22.85 -7.44
C PHE A 9 9.69 -22.81 -6.49
N GLY A 10 10.90 -22.85 -7.05
CA GLY A 10 12.15 -22.66 -6.33
C GLY A 10 12.44 -21.18 -6.11
N GLY A 11 12.48 -20.75 -4.85
CA GLY A 11 12.93 -19.41 -4.47
C GLY A 11 14.43 -19.21 -4.77
N LYS A 12 14.78 -18.00 -5.18
CA LYS A 12 16.16 -17.50 -5.12
C LYS A 12 16.14 -16.08 -4.56
N LYS A 13 16.69 -15.96 -3.34
CA LYS A 13 17.23 -14.72 -2.80
C LYS A 13 18.56 -14.46 -3.52
N GLY A 14 18.72 -13.29 -4.14
CA GLY A 14 20.00 -12.76 -4.63
C GLY A 14 20.13 -11.36 -4.05
N VAL A 15 20.94 -11.17 -3.00
CA VAL A 15 22.37 -10.81 -3.04
C VAL A 15 22.59 -9.40 -3.58
N CYS A 16 23.00 -8.50 -2.69
CA CYS A 16 23.45 -7.15 -2.97
C CYS A 16 24.86 -7.21 -3.58
N THR A 17 25.06 -6.59 -4.74
CA THR A 17 26.37 -6.12 -5.19
C THR A 17 26.20 -4.75 -5.82
N SER A 18 26.91 -3.79 -5.25
CA SER A 18 27.12 -2.44 -5.74
C SER A 18 28.03 -2.45 -6.95
N ASP A 19 27.53 -1.98 -8.10
CA ASP A 19 28.32 -1.37 -9.16
C ASP A 19 27.42 -0.45 -10.00
N GLU A 20 27.84 0.80 -10.16
CA GLU A 20 27.17 1.83 -10.96
C GLU A 20 27.24 1.46 -12.44
N ALA A 21 26.14 0.93 -12.97
CA ALA A 21 25.86 0.96 -14.40
C ALA A 21 24.57 1.77 -14.60
N ILE A 22 24.67 2.87 -15.35
CA ILE A 22 23.48 3.57 -15.84
C ILE A 22 22.88 2.71 -16.94
N ASP A 23 22.02 1.77 -16.53
CA ASP A 23 21.17 1.00 -17.42
C ASP A 23 20.00 1.87 -17.87
N TYR A 24 20.04 2.32 -19.13
CA TYR A 24 18.99 3.11 -19.78
C TYR A 24 17.77 2.25 -20.17
N GLY A 25 17.75 0.94 -19.86
CA GLY A 25 16.64 0.02 -20.14
C GLY A 25 15.71 -0.26 -18.95
N THR A 26 16.21 -0.20 -17.72
CA THR A 26 15.42 -0.58 -16.53
C THR A 26 15.10 0.63 -15.67
N LEU A 27 13.90 1.19 -15.85
CA LEU A 27 13.36 2.21 -14.94
C LEU A 27 13.40 1.69 -13.49
N PRO A 28 13.79 2.51 -12.50
CA PRO A 28 13.88 2.07 -11.12
C PRO A 28 12.51 1.62 -10.63
N LYS A 29 12.46 0.42 -10.03
CA LYS A 29 11.23 -0.14 -9.48
C LYS A 29 10.80 0.67 -8.25
N PHE A 30 9.54 1.09 -8.22
CA PHE A 30 8.97 1.78 -7.07
C PHE A 30 8.90 0.85 -5.86
N PRO A 31 9.26 1.32 -4.65
CA PRO A 31 9.04 0.54 -3.43
C PRO A 31 7.54 0.34 -3.23
N SER A 32 7.16 -0.88 -2.87
CA SER A 32 5.75 -1.25 -2.70
C SER A 32 5.34 -1.09 -1.25
N LYS A 33 4.13 -0.55 -1.01
CA LYS A 33 3.57 -0.49 0.34
C LYS A 33 3.46 -1.91 0.92
N PRO A 34 3.79 -2.12 2.19
CA PRO A 34 3.60 -3.41 2.82
C PRO A 34 2.11 -3.74 2.92
N PRO A 35 1.72 -5.02 2.84
CA PRO A 35 0.35 -5.43 3.06
C PRO A 35 -0.07 -5.09 4.49
N GLY A 36 -1.34 -4.72 4.68
CA GLY A 36 -1.89 -4.49 6.03
C GLY A 36 -1.94 -5.78 6.85
N LEU A 37 -2.31 -5.69 8.13
CA LEU A 37 -2.33 -6.82 9.08
C LEU A 37 -3.07 -8.06 8.57
N PHE A 38 -4.27 -7.88 8.02
CA PHE A 38 -5.03 -8.98 7.45
C PHE A 38 -4.36 -9.54 6.18
N GLY A 39 -3.74 -8.69 5.37
CA GLY A 39 -3.01 -9.11 4.18
C GLY A 39 -1.82 -10.01 4.52
N LEU A 40 -1.07 -9.67 5.57
CA LEU A 40 0.01 -10.51 6.10
C LEU A 40 -0.52 -11.87 6.59
N PHE A 41 -1.63 -11.85 7.34
CA PHE A 41 -2.27 -13.08 7.78
C PHE A 41 -2.71 -13.97 6.61
N VAL A 42 -3.29 -13.36 5.57
CA VAL A 42 -3.69 -14.07 4.36
C VAL A 42 -2.47 -14.68 3.68
N GLU A 43 -1.39 -13.92 3.48
CA GLU A 43 -0.16 -14.43 2.83
C GLU A 43 0.42 -15.65 3.56
N GLU A 44 0.43 -15.64 4.89
CA GLU A 44 0.95 -16.75 5.71
C GLU A 44 0.04 -18.00 5.73
N ASN A 45 -1.26 -17.84 5.49
CA ASN A 45 -2.26 -18.90 5.69
C ASN A 45 -3.00 -19.31 4.42
N PHE A 46 -2.86 -18.56 3.32
CA PHE A 46 -3.56 -18.82 2.07
C PHE A 46 -3.23 -20.21 1.53
N SER A 47 -1.94 -20.56 1.42
CA SER A 47 -1.53 -21.88 0.93
C SER A 47 -2.01 -23.01 1.85
N LYS A 48 -2.06 -22.80 3.17
CA LYS A 48 -2.52 -23.81 4.15
C LYS A 48 -4.02 -24.08 4.00
N VAL A 49 -4.81 -23.04 3.77
CA VAL A 49 -6.25 -23.17 3.55
C VAL A 49 -6.53 -23.74 2.16
N GLN A 50 -5.79 -23.32 1.15
CA GLN A 50 -5.91 -23.84 -0.22
C GLN A 50 -5.66 -25.35 -0.30
N SER A 51 -4.71 -25.89 0.47
CA SER A 51 -4.44 -27.34 0.51
C SER A 51 -5.47 -28.15 1.29
N GLY A 52 -6.17 -27.55 2.26
CA GLY A 52 -7.13 -28.24 3.13
C GLY A 52 -8.59 -28.12 2.68
N VAL A 53 -8.87 -27.14 1.82
CA VAL A 53 -10.20 -26.85 1.30
C VAL A 53 -10.27 -27.39 -0.12
N ALA A 54 -11.05 -28.47 -0.30
CA ALA A 54 -11.17 -29.29 -1.51
C ALA A 54 -10.90 -28.53 -2.83
N GLU A 55 -10.07 -29.14 -3.68
CA GLU A 55 -9.82 -28.72 -5.07
C GLU A 55 -11.15 -28.33 -5.75
N GLY A 56 -11.33 -27.03 -6.01
CA GLY A 56 -12.55 -26.52 -6.67
C GLY A 56 -13.16 -25.25 -6.07
N LYS A 57 -12.77 -24.83 -4.85
CA LYS A 57 -13.23 -23.54 -4.31
C LYS A 57 -12.53 -22.34 -4.95
N SER A 58 -13.25 -21.24 -5.12
CA SER A 58 -12.70 -20.01 -5.67
C SER A 58 -11.73 -19.35 -4.68
N ALA A 59 -10.75 -18.58 -5.18
CA ALA A 59 -9.87 -17.77 -4.35
C ALA A 59 -10.66 -16.78 -3.45
N THR A 60 -11.85 -16.37 -3.89
CA THR A 60 -12.77 -15.54 -3.10
C THR A 60 -13.28 -16.29 -1.88
N ASP A 61 -13.64 -17.57 -2.01
CA ASP A 61 -14.15 -18.41 -0.92
C ASP A 61 -13.06 -18.70 0.12
N ILE A 62 -11.82 -18.91 -0.35
CA ILE A 62 -10.67 -19.06 0.55
C ILE A 62 -10.46 -17.78 1.37
N ARG A 63 -10.60 -16.60 0.75
CA ARG A 63 -10.47 -15.32 1.45
C ARG A 63 -11.59 -15.06 2.44
N THR A 64 -12.83 -15.46 2.14
CA THR A 64 -13.94 -15.34 3.11
C THR A 64 -13.72 -16.24 4.32
N GLU A 65 -13.25 -17.46 4.13
CA GLU A 65 -12.87 -18.36 5.23
C GLU A 65 -11.71 -17.78 6.07
N LEU A 66 -10.67 -17.22 5.43
CA LEU A 66 -9.58 -16.54 6.13
C LEU A 66 -10.06 -15.31 6.90
N SER A 67 -11.04 -14.57 6.38
CA SER A 67 -11.64 -13.43 7.08
C SER A 67 -12.37 -13.87 8.36
N ILE A 68 -13.08 -15.01 8.32
CA ILE A 68 -13.69 -15.59 9.52
C ILE A 68 -12.61 -16.00 10.52
N LYS A 69 -11.56 -16.70 10.06
CA LYS A 69 -10.42 -17.10 10.92
C LYS A 69 -9.71 -15.90 11.55
N TRP A 70 -9.51 -14.83 10.79
CA TRP A 70 -8.91 -13.57 11.28
C TRP A 70 -9.72 -12.95 12.41
N LYS A 71 -11.06 -12.96 12.30
CA LYS A 71 -11.94 -12.44 13.36
C LYS A 71 -11.81 -13.25 14.64
N SER A 72 -11.69 -14.58 14.54
CA SER A 72 -11.53 -15.49 15.68
C SER A 72 -10.11 -15.57 16.27
N LEU A 73 -9.09 -14.97 15.63
CA LEU A 73 -7.73 -14.98 16.16
C LEU A 73 -7.62 -14.31 17.53
N SER A 74 -6.75 -14.87 18.37
CA SER A 74 -6.44 -14.34 19.69
C SER A 74 -5.72 -12.98 19.61
N SER A 75 -5.77 -12.22 20.71
CA SER A 75 -5.04 -10.94 20.82
C SER A 75 -3.53 -11.12 20.68
N VAL A 76 -2.98 -12.24 21.16
CA VAL A 76 -1.55 -12.58 21.13
C VAL A 76 -1.08 -12.77 19.68
N GLU A 77 -1.82 -13.53 18.87
CA GLU A 77 -1.49 -13.76 17.47
C GLU A 77 -1.60 -12.46 16.65
N LYS A 78 -2.62 -11.64 16.93
CA LYS A 78 -2.75 -10.31 16.30
C LYS A 78 -1.60 -9.38 16.70
N ALA A 79 -1.11 -9.45 17.94
CA ALA A 79 0.04 -8.68 18.38
C ALA A 79 1.34 -9.10 17.68
N HIS A 80 1.55 -10.41 17.49
CA HIS A 80 2.70 -10.92 16.71
C HIS A 80 2.68 -10.42 15.27
N LEU A 81 1.51 -10.46 14.62
CA LEU A 81 1.35 -9.93 13.26
C LEU A 81 1.52 -8.42 13.20
N LYS A 82 1.10 -7.69 14.24
CA LYS A 82 1.36 -6.26 14.37
C LYS A 82 2.85 -5.94 14.44
N HIS A 83 3.61 -6.68 15.26
CA HIS A 83 5.05 -6.53 15.32
C HIS A 83 5.72 -6.76 13.96
N LYS A 84 5.36 -7.83 13.25
CA LYS A 84 5.85 -8.09 11.88
C LYS A 84 5.51 -6.94 10.92
N HIS A 85 4.28 -6.46 10.95
CA HIS A 85 3.83 -5.34 10.13
C HIS A 85 4.63 -4.07 10.41
N ASP A 86 4.91 -3.77 11.69
CA ASP A 86 5.65 -2.59 12.09
C ASP A 86 7.11 -2.65 11.60
N VAL A 87 7.75 -3.83 11.62
CA VAL A 87 9.07 -4.05 11.02
C VAL A 87 9.04 -3.77 9.50
N LEU A 88 8.08 -4.36 8.77
CA LEU A 88 7.94 -4.15 7.33
C LEU A 88 7.67 -2.68 6.97
N LYS A 89 6.95 -1.95 7.84
CA LYS A 89 6.69 -0.52 7.65
C LYS A 89 7.97 0.30 7.76
N GLU A 90 8.86 -0.04 8.70
CA GLU A 90 10.16 0.62 8.84
C GLU A 90 11.10 0.26 7.67
N GLU A 91 11.10 -0.98 7.21
CA GLU A 91 11.83 -1.38 6.00
C GLU A 91 11.36 -0.59 4.77
N TYR A 92 10.04 -0.53 4.55
CA TYR A 92 9.45 0.28 3.47
C TYR A 92 9.84 1.75 3.59
N LYS A 93 9.88 2.31 4.80
CA LYS A 93 10.32 3.69 5.03
C LYS A 93 11.77 3.88 4.59
N GLN A 94 12.66 2.94 4.93
CA GLN A 94 14.05 2.99 4.49
C GLN A 94 14.18 2.87 2.97
N GLU A 95 13.45 1.96 2.33
CA GLU A 95 13.44 1.81 0.88
C GLU A 95 12.99 3.08 0.16
N VAL A 96 11.90 3.71 0.64
CA VAL A 96 11.42 4.99 0.10
C VAL A 96 12.51 6.04 0.23
N MET A 97 13.16 6.16 1.38
CA MET A 97 14.21 7.17 1.59
C MET A 97 15.43 6.92 0.71
N ASN A 98 15.84 5.66 0.53
CA ASN A 98 16.97 5.29 -0.33
C ASN A 98 16.65 5.53 -1.80
N PHE A 99 15.42 5.23 -2.24
CA PHE A 99 14.94 5.54 -3.59
C PHE A 99 15.08 7.03 -3.91
N TRP A 100 14.65 7.91 -2.99
CA TRP A 100 14.75 9.36 -3.19
C TRP A 100 16.18 9.88 -3.14
N LYS A 101 17.05 9.30 -2.31
CA LYS A 101 18.48 9.66 -2.24
C LYS A 101 19.22 9.29 -3.54
N GLY A 102 18.88 8.15 -4.15
CA GLY A 102 19.51 7.68 -5.40
C GLY A 102 18.92 8.29 -6.68
N LEU A 103 17.98 9.24 -6.59
CA LEU A 103 17.27 9.77 -7.76
C LEU A 103 17.98 11.00 -8.35
N ASN A 104 18.70 10.80 -9.45
CA ASN A 104 19.31 11.90 -10.22
C ASN A 104 18.25 12.74 -10.98
N PRO A 105 18.52 14.04 -11.26
CA PRO A 105 17.57 14.92 -11.96
C PRO A 105 17.10 14.37 -13.32
N GLU A 106 18.01 13.83 -14.13
CA GLU A 106 17.69 13.24 -15.44
C GLU A 106 16.76 12.03 -15.29
N ARG A 107 17.08 11.12 -14.36
CA ARG A 107 16.25 9.96 -14.05
C ARG A 107 14.87 10.38 -13.55
N ARG A 108 14.79 11.44 -12.74
CA ARG A 108 13.52 12.01 -12.26
C ARG A 108 12.66 12.50 -13.41
N VAL A 109 13.24 13.20 -14.39
CA VAL A 109 12.50 13.70 -15.57
C VAL A 109 11.97 12.53 -16.40
N LEU A 110 12.79 11.50 -16.62
CA LEU A 110 12.36 10.29 -17.33
C LEU A 110 11.23 9.55 -16.59
N LEU A 111 11.32 9.48 -15.27
CA LEU A 111 10.34 8.83 -14.42
C LEU A 111 9.03 9.62 -14.32
N GLU A 112 9.07 10.95 -14.32
CA GLU A 112 7.87 11.79 -14.38
C GLU A 112 7.14 11.60 -15.73
N LYS A 113 7.89 11.53 -16.84
CA LYS A 113 7.31 11.30 -18.18
C LYS A 113 6.62 9.93 -18.33
N SER A 114 7.20 8.89 -17.74
CA SER A 114 6.69 7.51 -17.89
C SER A 114 5.75 7.06 -16.77
N GLN A 115 6.05 7.43 -15.52
CA GLN A 115 5.38 6.94 -14.30
C GLN A 115 5.06 8.08 -13.31
N GLY A 116 4.80 9.30 -13.79
CA GLY A 116 4.50 10.47 -12.96
C GLY A 116 3.45 10.26 -11.86
N PRO A 117 2.29 9.62 -12.12
CA PRO A 117 1.31 9.35 -11.07
C PRO A 117 1.88 8.51 -9.92
N LYS A 118 2.69 7.49 -10.21
CA LYS A 118 3.34 6.65 -9.20
C LYS A 118 4.40 7.43 -8.43
N LEU A 119 5.16 8.30 -9.12
CA LEU A 119 6.14 9.17 -8.48
C LEU A 119 5.50 10.17 -7.51
N ARG A 120 4.35 10.74 -7.87
CA ARG A 120 3.56 11.63 -6.99
C ARG A 120 3.00 10.89 -5.78
N GLN A 121 2.46 9.68 -5.97
CA GLN A 121 2.00 8.83 -4.88
C GLN A 121 3.15 8.49 -3.92
N LEU A 122 4.33 8.16 -4.45
CA LEU A 122 5.51 7.90 -3.64
C LEU A 122 5.96 9.16 -2.88
N ALA A 123 5.92 10.34 -3.51
CA ALA A 123 6.26 11.60 -2.87
C ALA A 123 5.31 11.93 -1.71
N HIS A 124 4.01 11.66 -1.89
CA HIS A 124 3.02 11.79 -0.81
C HIS A 124 3.31 10.82 0.33
N ALA A 125 3.53 9.53 0.02
CA ALA A 125 3.84 8.52 1.02
C ALA A 125 5.12 8.87 1.80
N ARG A 126 6.16 9.38 1.12
CA ARG A 126 7.39 9.86 1.77
C ARG A 126 7.09 10.98 2.76
N ARG A 127 6.25 11.95 2.37
CA ARG A 127 5.86 13.07 3.24
C ARG A 127 5.15 12.58 4.51
N GLU A 128 4.24 11.63 4.38
CA GLU A 128 3.55 10.99 5.50
C GLU A 128 4.53 10.24 6.42
N LEU A 129 5.44 9.45 5.86
CA LEU A 129 6.43 8.67 6.59
C LEU A 129 7.43 9.54 7.39
N LEU A 130 7.70 10.75 6.90
CA LEU A 130 8.54 11.74 7.55
C LEU A 130 7.78 12.61 8.56
N GLY A 131 6.46 12.42 8.70
CA GLY A 131 5.64 13.15 9.66
C GLY A 131 5.56 14.64 9.37
N TYR A 132 5.65 15.06 8.10
CA TYR A 132 5.49 16.46 7.75
C TYR A 132 4.10 16.95 8.19
N PRO A 133 4.00 18.17 8.73
CA PRO A 133 2.71 18.73 9.12
C PRO A 133 1.78 18.82 7.90
N GLU A 134 0.48 18.68 8.15
CA GLU A 134 -0.54 18.97 7.14
C GLU A 134 -0.50 20.45 6.76
N LYS A 135 -1.02 20.77 5.57
CA LYS A 135 -1.13 22.17 5.16
C LYS A 135 -2.17 22.85 6.06
N PRO A 136 -1.96 24.12 6.46
CA PRO A 136 -2.98 24.83 7.20
C PRO A 136 -4.26 24.91 6.37
N PRO A 137 -5.43 24.76 7.00
CA PRO A 137 -6.70 24.90 6.30
C PRO A 137 -6.83 26.32 5.72
N SER A 138 -7.21 26.39 4.45
CA SER A 138 -7.54 27.65 3.78
C SER A 138 -8.71 28.35 4.48
N PRO A 139 -8.84 29.70 4.43
CA PRO A 139 -10.00 30.42 4.97
C PRO A 139 -11.35 29.82 4.55
N PHE A 140 -11.45 29.36 3.30
CA PHE A 140 -12.65 28.66 2.81
C PHE A 140 -12.89 27.34 3.53
N LEU A 141 -11.85 26.53 3.76
CA LEU A 141 -11.99 25.27 4.50
C LEU A 141 -12.40 25.51 5.95
N LEU A 142 -11.92 26.59 6.58
CA LEU A 142 -12.35 27.01 7.92
C LEU A 142 -13.83 27.41 7.93
N PHE A 143 -14.28 28.16 6.91
CA PHE A 143 -15.69 28.51 6.73
C PHE A 143 -16.55 27.27 6.57
N VAL A 144 -16.15 26.32 5.71
CA VAL A 144 -16.87 25.05 5.52
C VAL A 144 -16.92 24.27 6.83
N GLN A 145 -15.81 24.15 7.56
CA GLN A 145 -15.76 23.44 8.83
C GLN A 145 -16.68 24.05 9.90
N LYS A 146 -16.74 25.39 9.96
CA LYS A 146 -17.60 26.12 10.89
C LYS A 146 -19.08 25.94 10.57
N ASN A 147 -19.44 25.91 9.28
CA ASN A 147 -20.84 25.87 8.83
C ASN A 147 -21.34 24.48 8.44
N ALA A 148 -20.51 23.44 8.48
CA ALA A 148 -20.87 22.07 8.07
C ALA A 148 -22.09 21.50 8.79
N LYS A 149 -22.35 21.93 10.03
CA LYS A 149 -23.50 21.50 10.84
C LYS A 149 -24.81 22.23 10.50
N ASN A 150 -24.72 23.40 9.86
CA ASN A 150 -25.87 24.24 9.56
C ASN A 150 -26.57 23.81 8.26
N VAL A 151 -25.91 22.98 7.44
CA VAL A 151 -26.44 22.51 6.16
C VAL A 151 -26.91 21.07 6.27
N ASN A 152 -28.24 20.91 6.27
CA ASN A 152 -28.89 19.61 6.17
C ASN A 152 -28.93 19.14 4.72
N ALA A 153 -27.79 18.64 4.22
CA ALA A 153 -27.73 17.94 2.94
C ALA A 153 -27.13 16.54 3.12
N SER A 154 -27.59 15.62 2.26
CA SER A 154 -27.26 14.20 2.34
C SER A 154 -25.81 13.92 1.98
N SER A 155 -25.25 14.69 1.04
CA SER A 155 -23.89 14.50 0.53
C SER A 155 -22.96 15.67 0.93
N VAL A 156 -21.66 15.36 1.07
CA VAL A 156 -20.63 16.39 1.33
C VAL A 156 -20.55 17.38 0.17
N ILE A 157 -20.74 16.92 -1.07
CA ILE A 157 -20.67 17.75 -2.27
C ILE A 157 -21.82 18.76 -2.31
N GLU A 158 -23.04 18.34 -1.98
CA GLU A 158 -24.19 19.26 -1.86
C GLU A 158 -23.97 20.27 -0.74
N ARG A 159 -23.48 19.82 0.43
CA ARG A 159 -23.15 20.74 1.53
C ARG A 159 -22.16 21.82 1.10
N THR A 160 -21.09 21.44 0.39
CA THR A 160 -20.10 22.42 -0.07
C THR A 160 -20.66 23.36 -1.13
N LYS A 161 -21.52 22.88 -2.04
CA LYS A 161 -22.17 23.73 -3.06
C LYS A 161 -23.11 24.76 -2.45
N ILE A 162 -23.89 24.36 -1.44
CA ILE A 162 -24.77 25.28 -0.71
C ILE A 162 -23.93 26.36 -0.01
N LEU A 163 -22.87 25.95 0.70
CA LEU A 163 -21.97 26.88 1.38
C LEU A 163 -21.20 27.80 0.42
N GLU A 164 -20.92 27.36 -0.80
CA GLU A 164 -20.28 28.18 -1.84
C GLU A 164 -21.25 29.19 -2.45
N ALA A 165 -22.55 28.89 -2.50
CA ALA A 165 -23.56 29.83 -2.98
C ALA A 165 -23.87 30.97 -1.97
N ASP A 166 -23.60 30.74 -0.68
CA ASP A 166 -23.83 31.69 0.41
C ASP A 166 -22.57 32.51 0.80
N ALA A 167 -21.42 32.23 0.19
CA ALA A 167 -20.11 32.84 0.50
C ALA A 167 -19.77 34.02 -0.41
#